data_AF-A0A533W6G7-F1
#
_entry.id   AF-A0A533W6G7-F1
#
_cell.length_a   1.000
_cell.length_b   1.000
_cell.length_c   1.000
_cell.angle_alpha   90.00
_cell.angle_beta   90.00
_cell.angle_gamma   90.00
#
_symmetry.space_group_name_H-M   'P 1'
#
loop_
_entity.id
_entity.type
_entity.pdbx_description
1 polymer ?
#
loop_
_entity_poly.entity_id
_entity_poly.type
_entity_poly.pdbx_seq_one_letter_code
_entity_poly.pdbx_strand_id
1 'polypeptide(L)'
;MNDRVSFRLYAAEQHLIKLKEIERLHGDIARESARLAVEMEIDCFLSQVVGAVDSLLYLINSRLDLGVRENHVTFQDVQSALSAKTKQIGLLAELDQARQSGNWYSLLSELRNQSMHNSFLKKMVEVQALTPKPAKLKLLKIQREFAGNPSEAVIEEEVIPYLEKSLKRVKAMIKDIRRKEPLLDS
;
A
#
# COMPACT_ATOMS: atom_id res chain seq x y z
N MET A 1 -17.63 14.31 4.54
CA MET A 1 -16.67 13.71 3.59
C MET A 1 -17.30 12.39 3.13
N ASN A 2 -18.02 12.38 2.01
CA ASN A 2 -18.86 11.23 1.59
C ASN A 2 -18.11 10.20 0.72
N ASP A 3 -16.84 10.45 0.40
CA ASP A 3 -16.00 9.53 -0.38
C ASP A 3 -15.03 8.76 0.53
N ARG A 4 -15.27 7.45 0.68
CA ARG A 4 -14.44 6.56 1.49
C ARG A 4 -13.02 6.42 0.94
N VAL A 5 -12.85 6.51 -0.37
CA VAL A 5 -11.53 6.44 -1.03
C VAL A 5 -10.69 7.64 -0.60
N SER A 6 -11.21 8.86 -0.75
CA SER A 6 -10.53 10.09 -0.30
C SER A 6 -10.25 10.07 1.19
N PHE A 7 -11.18 9.58 2.01
CA PHE A 7 -10.99 9.48 3.47
C PHE A 7 -9.76 8.64 3.80
N ARG A 8 -9.61 7.48 3.16
CA ARG A 8 -8.48 6.58 3.42
C ARG A 8 -7.16 7.11 2.88
N LEU A 9 -7.16 7.75 1.71
CA LEU A 9 -5.96 8.42 1.18
C LEU A 9 -5.49 9.55 2.09
N TYR A 10 -6.43 10.34 2.63
CA TYR A 10 -6.13 11.37 3.62
C TYR A 10 -5.58 10.76 4.91
N ALA A 11 -6.21 9.72 5.45
CA ALA A 11 -5.74 9.05 6.66
C ALA A 11 -4.31 8.49 6.47
N ALA A 12 -4.03 7.83 5.35
CA ALA A 12 -2.69 7.36 5.02
C ALA A 12 -1.66 8.50 5.00
N GLU A 13 -2.02 9.65 4.42
CA GLU A 13 -1.15 10.83 4.42
C GLU A 13 -0.87 11.36 5.83
N GLN A 14 -1.86 11.36 6.73
CA GLN A 14 -1.66 11.75 8.13
C GLN A 14 -0.69 10.82 8.85
N HIS A 15 -0.80 9.50 8.66
CA HIS A 15 0.12 8.53 9.27
C HIS A 15 1.56 8.71 8.74
N LEU A 16 1.72 9.03 7.46
CA LEU A 16 3.02 9.32 6.87
C LEU A 16 3.64 10.62 7.41
N ILE A 17 2.83 11.65 7.66
CA ILE A 17 3.28 12.90 8.29
C ILE A 17 3.79 12.61 9.70
N LYS A 18 3.04 11.86 10.51
CA LYS A 18 3.45 11.46 11.86
C LYS A 18 4.74 10.65 11.86
N LEU A 19 4.91 9.74 10.89
CA LEU A 19 6.13 8.96 10.75
C LEU A 19 7.37 9.85 10.53
N LYS A 20 7.25 10.90 9.72
CA LYS A 20 8.32 11.90 9.52
C LYS A 20 8.56 12.74 10.76
N GLU A 21 7.52 13.06 11.53
CA GLU A 21 7.67 13.76 12.81
C GLU A 21 8.44 12.91 13.82
N ILE A 22 8.15 11.61 13.89
CA ILE A 22 8.90 10.65 14.72
C ILE A 22 10.37 10.60 14.28
N GLU A 23 10.63 10.46 12.97
CA GLU A 23 12.00 10.51 12.44
C GLU A 23 12.74 11.79 12.85
N ARG A 24 12.08 12.94 12.73
CA ARG A 24 12.65 14.24 13.12
C ARG A 24 12.94 14.34 14.63
N LEU A 25 12.06 13.79 15.47
CA LEU A 25 12.18 13.84 16.93
C LEU A 25 13.27 12.90 17.46
N HIS A 26 13.35 11.70 16.89
CA HIS A 26 14.29 10.67 17.34
C HIS A 26 15.59 10.66 16.53
N GLY A 27 15.67 11.38 15.41
CA GLY A 27 16.80 11.43 14.49
C GLY A 27 16.86 10.25 13.51
N ASP A 28 16.29 9.10 13.90
CA ASP A 28 16.12 7.92 13.04
C ASP A 28 14.92 7.09 13.54
N ILE A 29 14.14 6.54 12.60
CA ILE A 29 13.05 5.60 12.87
C ILE A 29 13.55 4.22 13.36
N ALA A 30 14.84 3.92 13.19
CA ALA A 30 15.49 2.72 13.73
C ALA A 30 15.65 2.74 15.26
N ARG A 31 15.55 3.90 15.90
CA ARG A 31 15.82 4.00 17.34
C ARG A 31 14.83 3.20 18.17
N GLU A 32 15.34 2.50 19.17
CA GLU A 32 14.53 1.71 20.09
C GLU A 32 13.40 2.54 20.74
N SER A 33 13.68 3.80 21.10
CA SER A 33 12.69 4.72 21.68
C SER A 33 11.58 5.14 20.73
N ALA A 34 11.77 5.01 19.41
CA ALA A 34 10.77 5.32 18.39
C ALA A 34 10.00 4.07 17.92
N ARG A 35 10.52 2.87 18.22
CA ARG A 35 10.14 1.59 17.61
C ARG A 35 8.64 1.34 17.59
N LEU A 36 7.99 1.41 18.75
CA LEU A 36 6.55 1.14 18.87
C LEU A 36 5.71 2.13 18.06
N ALA A 37 6.04 3.42 18.15
CA ALA A 37 5.32 4.47 17.44
C ALA A 37 5.49 4.33 15.91
N VAL A 38 6.71 4.03 15.45
CA VAL A 38 7.01 3.75 14.04
C VAL A 38 6.18 2.58 13.53
N GLU A 39 6.13 1.46 14.26
CA GLU A 39 5.40 0.27 13.87
C GLU A 39 3.89 0.54 13.73
N MET A 40 3.31 1.22 14.73
CA MET A 40 1.90 1.61 14.70
C MET A 40 1.56 2.50 13.49
N GLU A 41 2.40 3.50 13.20
CA GLU A 41 2.15 4.42 12.08
C GLU A 41 2.33 3.73 10.73
N ILE A 42 3.28 2.79 10.60
CA ILE A 42 3.45 1.97 9.39
C ILE A 42 2.24 1.03 9.19
N ASP A 43 1.78 0.34 10.22
CA ASP A 43 0.60 -0.54 10.15
C ASP A 43 -0.64 0.23 9.72
N CYS A 44 -0.87 1.37 10.35
CA CYS A 44 -1.99 2.22 10.02
C CYS A 44 -1.88 2.76 8.58
N PHE A 45 -0.69 3.24 8.17
CA PHE A 45 -0.45 3.67 6.79
C PHE A 45 -0.80 2.56 5.78
N LEU A 46 -0.24 1.36 5.96
CA LEU A 46 -0.44 0.22 5.06
C LEU A 46 -1.92 -0.17 4.98
N SER A 47 -2.59 -0.23 6.13
CA SER A 47 -4.02 -0.52 6.19
C SER A 47 -4.87 0.52 5.47
N GLN A 48 -4.53 1.80 5.56
CA GLN A 48 -5.30 2.87 4.92
C GLN A 48 -5.05 2.90 3.40
N VAL A 49 -3.80 2.75 2.94
CA VAL A 49 -3.50 2.78 1.49
C VAL A 49 -4.10 1.58 0.77
N VAL A 50 -3.97 0.36 1.29
CA VAL A 50 -4.61 -0.82 0.70
C VAL A 50 -6.13 -0.68 0.76
N GLY A 51 -6.66 -0.24 1.91
CA GLY A 51 -8.09 -0.01 2.06
C GLY A 51 -8.66 1.05 1.11
N ALA A 52 -7.85 2.02 0.65
CA ALA A 52 -8.28 3.01 -0.35
C ALA A 52 -8.58 2.34 -1.69
N VAL A 53 -7.77 1.35 -2.09
CA VAL A 53 -8.01 0.55 -3.29
C VAL A 53 -9.22 -0.36 -3.11
N ASP A 54 -9.38 -1.00 -1.95
CA ASP A 54 -10.59 -1.80 -1.66
C ASP A 54 -11.87 -0.93 -1.73
N SER A 55 -11.79 0.29 -1.19
CA SER A 55 -12.91 1.24 -1.25
C SER A 55 -13.20 1.70 -2.68
N LEU A 56 -12.17 1.80 -3.53
CA LEU A 56 -12.35 2.09 -4.96
C LEU A 56 -13.06 0.93 -5.66
N LEU A 57 -12.68 -0.32 -5.40
CA LEU A 57 -13.36 -1.49 -5.97
C LEU A 57 -14.83 -1.55 -5.55
N TYR A 58 -15.11 -1.22 -4.29
CA TYR A 58 -16.49 -1.09 -3.79
C TYR A 58 -17.26 0.01 -4.50
N LEU A 59 -16.64 1.19 -4.65
CA LEU A 59 -17.23 2.32 -5.36
C LEU A 59 -17.56 1.95 -6.81
N ILE A 60 -16.65 1.27 -7.50
CA ILE A 60 -16.85 0.78 -8.88
C ILE A 60 -18.02 -0.21 -8.92
N ASN A 61 -18.03 -1.20 -8.03
CA ASN A 61 -19.11 -2.18 -7.95
C ASN A 61 -20.47 -1.51 -7.75
N SER A 62 -20.56 -0.53 -6.85
CA SER A 62 -21.79 0.18 -6.51
C SER A 62 -22.24 1.14 -7.62
N ARG A 63 -21.33 1.98 -8.14
CA ARG A 63 -21.67 3.03 -9.12
C ARG A 63 -21.98 2.48 -10.50
N LEU A 64 -21.38 1.35 -10.87
CA LEU A 64 -21.60 0.69 -12.16
C LEU A 64 -22.60 -0.47 -12.08
N ASP A 65 -23.26 -0.66 -10.93
CA ASP A 65 -24.23 -1.73 -10.69
C ASP A 65 -23.75 -3.13 -11.13
N LEU A 66 -22.50 -3.43 -10.77
CA LEU A 66 -21.86 -4.69 -11.18
C LEU A 66 -22.49 -5.90 -10.47
N GLY A 67 -23.16 -5.68 -9.33
CA GLY A 67 -23.90 -6.71 -8.60
C GLY A 67 -23.02 -7.74 -7.89
N VAL A 68 -21.74 -7.42 -7.65
CA VAL A 68 -20.88 -8.21 -6.77
C VAL A 68 -21.38 -8.02 -5.34
N ARG A 69 -21.54 -9.13 -4.60
CA ARG A 69 -21.97 -9.07 -3.20
C ARG A 69 -20.97 -8.28 -2.37
N GLU A 70 -21.47 -7.39 -1.51
CA GLU A 70 -20.65 -6.44 -0.74
C GLU A 70 -19.51 -7.10 0.05
N ASN A 71 -19.76 -8.28 0.63
CA ASN A 71 -18.78 -9.03 1.42
C ASN A 71 -17.72 -9.77 0.57
N HIS A 72 -17.84 -9.73 -0.76
CA HIS A 72 -17.01 -10.44 -1.72
C HIS A 72 -16.45 -9.50 -2.79
N VAL A 73 -16.40 -8.19 -2.55
CA VAL A 73 -15.82 -7.26 -3.52
C VAL A 73 -14.30 -7.43 -3.56
N THR A 74 -13.84 -8.33 -4.43
CA THR A 74 -12.42 -8.49 -4.75
C THR A 74 -12.11 -7.91 -6.13
N PHE A 75 -10.82 -7.72 -6.42
CA PHE A 75 -10.40 -7.31 -7.75
C PHE A 75 -10.87 -8.27 -8.84
N GLN A 76 -10.76 -9.58 -8.62
CA GLN A 76 -11.13 -10.59 -9.61
C GLN A 76 -12.64 -10.57 -9.89
N ASP A 77 -13.45 -10.41 -8.85
CA ASP A 77 -14.90 -10.32 -9.00
C ASP A 77 -15.32 -9.05 -9.74
N VAL A 78 -14.73 -7.90 -9.39
CA VAL A 78 -15.00 -6.62 -10.06
C VAL A 78 -14.52 -6.65 -11.51
N GLN A 79 -13.33 -7.19 -11.80
CA GLN A 79 -12.81 -7.30 -13.17
C GLN A 79 -13.68 -8.22 -14.03
N SER A 80 -14.11 -9.37 -13.48
CA SER A 80 -15.02 -10.28 -14.16
C SER A 80 -16.37 -9.63 -14.44
N ALA A 81 -16.95 -8.93 -13.46
CA ALA A 81 -18.23 -8.25 -13.61
C ALA A 81 -18.15 -7.05 -14.58
N LEU A 82 -17.05 -6.29 -14.57
CA LEU A 82 -16.77 -5.26 -15.57
C LEU A 82 -16.77 -5.85 -16.98
N SER A 83 -16.11 -6.99 -17.17
CA SER A 83 -16.06 -7.66 -18.47
C SER A 83 -17.41 -8.22 -18.92
N ALA A 84 -18.26 -8.66 -18.00
CA ALA A 84 -19.55 -9.26 -18.32
C ALA A 84 -20.66 -8.21 -18.56
N LYS A 85 -20.65 -7.11 -17.80
CA LYS A 85 -21.76 -6.15 -17.76
C LYS A 85 -21.46 -4.82 -18.45
N THR A 86 -20.20 -4.51 -18.70
CA THR A 86 -19.80 -3.22 -19.24
C THR A 86 -18.88 -3.41 -20.45
N LYS A 87 -18.62 -2.33 -21.19
CA LYS A 87 -17.55 -2.30 -22.20
C LYS A 87 -16.20 -1.82 -21.64
N GLN A 88 -16.10 -1.67 -20.32
CA GLN A 88 -14.96 -1.04 -19.63
C GLN A 88 -13.93 -2.05 -19.09
N ILE A 89 -13.60 -3.08 -19.88
CA ILE A 89 -12.64 -4.13 -19.48
C ILE A 89 -11.28 -3.53 -19.08
N GLY A 90 -10.88 -2.42 -19.72
CA GLY A 90 -9.62 -1.72 -19.45
C GLY A 90 -9.64 -0.75 -18.26
N LEU A 91 -10.76 -0.57 -17.55
CA LEU A 91 -10.86 0.40 -16.45
C LEU A 91 -9.81 0.11 -15.37
N LEU A 92 -9.62 -1.17 -15.04
CA LEU A 92 -8.71 -1.62 -13.98
C LEU A 92 -7.31 -2.01 -14.48
N ALA A 93 -6.94 -1.75 -15.74
CA ALA A 93 -5.68 -2.22 -16.32
C ALA A 93 -4.43 -1.78 -15.54
N GLU A 94 -4.42 -0.54 -15.02
CA GLU A 94 -3.30 -0.04 -14.22
C GLU A 94 -3.19 -0.77 -12.86
N LEU A 95 -4.33 -1.04 -12.23
CA LEU A 95 -4.37 -1.82 -10.99
C LEU A 95 -3.97 -3.27 -11.24
N ASP A 96 -4.39 -3.84 -12.37
CA ASP A 96 -4.02 -5.19 -12.81
C ASP A 96 -2.52 -5.33 -13.00
N GLN A 97 -1.89 -4.37 -13.67
CA GLN A 97 -0.44 -4.34 -13.79
C GLN A 97 0.23 -4.19 -12.43
N ALA A 98 -0.23 -3.24 -11.60
CA ALA A 98 0.39 -2.96 -10.30
C ALA A 98 0.32 -4.13 -9.31
N ARG A 99 -0.74 -4.94 -9.36
CA ARG A 99 -0.96 -6.10 -8.47
C ARG A 99 -0.21 -7.37 -8.88
N GLN A 100 0.38 -7.42 -10.08
CA GLN A 100 1.17 -8.57 -10.51
C GLN A 100 2.34 -8.81 -9.55
N SER A 101 2.71 -10.09 -9.37
CA SER A 101 3.81 -10.47 -8.51
C SER A 101 5.09 -9.72 -8.86
N GLY A 102 5.74 -9.15 -7.85
CA GLY A 102 6.97 -8.36 -8.01
C GLY A 102 6.76 -6.88 -8.32
N ASN A 103 5.52 -6.44 -8.63
CA ASN A 103 5.21 -5.03 -8.81
C ASN A 103 4.91 -4.32 -7.48
N TRP A 104 4.88 -2.99 -7.54
CA TRP A 104 4.89 -2.13 -6.36
C TRP A 104 3.66 -2.29 -5.46
N TYR A 105 2.47 -2.56 -6.01
CA TYR A 105 1.26 -2.73 -5.22
C TYR A 105 1.13 -4.15 -4.64
N SER A 106 1.65 -5.16 -5.35
CA SER A 106 1.82 -6.52 -4.81
C SER A 106 2.67 -6.47 -3.54
N LEU A 107 3.80 -5.78 -3.57
CA LEU A 107 4.62 -5.60 -2.37
C LEU A 107 3.89 -4.84 -1.26
N LEU A 108 3.18 -3.75 -1.58
CA LEU A 108 2.43 -2.99 -0.58
C LEU A 108 1.39 -3.86 0.14
N SER A 109 0.72 -4.73 -0.61
CA SER A 109 -0.25 -5.70 -0.09
C SER A 109 0.43 -6.78 0.76
N GLU A 110 1.59 -7.28 0.34
CA GLU A 110 2.41 -8.20 1.13
C GLU A 110 2.85 -7.57 2.45
N LEU A 111 3.34 -6.33 2.43
CA LEU A 111 3.77 -5.60 3.64
C LEU A 111 2.60 -5.44 4.61
N ARG A 112 1.42 -5.02 4.13
CA ARG A 112 0.19 -4.93 4.94
C ARG A 112 -0.17 -6.26 5.57
N ASN A 113 -0.13 -7.36 4.82
CA ASN A 113 -0.51 -8.67 5.35
C ASN A 113 0.52 -9.18 6.37
N GLN A 114 1.81 -8.95 6.13
CA GLN A 114 2.85 -9.35 7.06
C GLN A 114 2.79 -8.56 8.36
N SER A 115 2.52 -7.26 8.29
CA SER A 115 2.49 -6.39 9.46
C SER A 115 1.33 -6.72 10.42
N MET A 116 0.22 -7.24 9.90
CA MET A 116 -0.90 -7.76 10.69
C MET A 116 -0.57 -9.03 11.50
N HIS A 117 0.47 -9.78 11.13
CA HIS A 117 0.78 -11.10 11.72
C HIS A 117 2.14 -11.17 12.39
N ASN A 118 3.04 -10.24 12.06
CA ASN A 118 4.41 -10.21 12.53
C ASN A 118 4.85 -8.78 12.76
N SER A 119 5.74 -8.57 13.73
CA SER A 119 6.33 -7.25 13.92
C SER A 119 7.14 -6.86 12.69
N PHE A 120 6.74 -5.75 12.04
CA PHE A 120 7.38 -5.23 10.83
C PHE A 120 8.86 -4.95 11.07
N LEU A 121 9.19 -4.48 12.28
CA LEU A 121 10.53 -4.07 12.67
C LEU A 121 11.44 -5.26 13.00
N LYS A 122 10.91 -6.46 13.29
CA LYS A 122 11.74 -7.68 13.42
C LYS A 122 12.41 -8.08 12.10
N LYS A 123 11.91 -7.59 10.96
CA LYS A 123 12.43 -7.89 9.62
C LYS A 123 13.36 -6.81 9.08
N MET A 124 13.57 -5.73 9.83
CA MET A 124 14.49 -4.68 9.44
C MET A 124 15.86 -4.96 10.03
N VAL A 125 16.86 -5.02 9.15
CA VAL A 125 18.26 -5.08 9.56
C VAL A 125 18.72 -3.64 9.69
N GLU A 126 19.29 -3.30 10.85
CA GLU A 126 20.17 -2.14 10.95
C GLU A 126 21.33 -2.38 9.98
N VAL A 127 21.34 -1.70 8.84
CA VAL A 127 22.54 -1.67 8.01
C VAL A 127 23.54 -0.80 8.76
N GLN A 128 24.43 -1.44 9.53
CA GLN A 128 25.64 -0.80 10.01
C GLN A 128 26.43 -0.35 8.79
N ALA A 129 26.23 0.90 8.39
CA ALA A 129 27.09 1.52 7.42
C ALA A 129 28.48 1.60 8.05
N LEU A 130 29.52 1.22 7.31
CA LEU A 130 30.93 1.51 7.62
C LEU A 130 31.24 3.03 7.63
N THR A 131 30.22 3.87 7.80
CA THR A 131 30.28 5.34 7.72
C THR A 131 29.41 5.95 8.83
N PRO A 132 29.75 7.13 9.35
CA PRO A 132 29.12 7.73 10.54
C PRO A 132 27.70 8.30 10.29
N LYS A 133 27.00 7.88 9.23
CA LYS A 133 25.60 8.24 9.00
C LYS A 133 24.70 7.30 9.83
N PRO A 134 23.61 7.82 10.41
CA PRO A 134 22.68 6.98 11.17
C PRO A 134 22.13 5.85 10.28
N ALA A 135 21.97 4.67 10.89
CA ALA A 135 21.56 3.44 10.22
C ALA A 135 20.10 3.54 9.78
N LYS A 136 19.88 3.97 8.54
CA LYS A 136 18.52 4.09 8.00
C LYS A 136 17.87 2.73 7.82
N LEU A 137 16.63 2.59 8.29
CA LEU A 137 15.82 1.38 8.06
C LEU A 137 15.59 1.17 6.56
N LYS A 138 16.07 0.05 6.03
CA LYS A 138 15.79 -0.42 4.67
C LYS A 138 14.73 -1.51 4.71
N LEU A 139 13.85 -1.52 3.70
CA LEU A 139 12.84 -2.58 3.53
C LEU A 139 13.49 -3.85 2.99
N LEU A 140 13.95 -4.72 3.88
CA LEU A 140 14.31 -6.07 3.46
C LEU A 140 13.04 -6.85 3.16
N LYS A 141 12.81 -7.12 1.88
CA LYS A 141 11.84 -8.12 1.47
C LYS A 141 12.38 -9.49 1.90
N ILE A 142 12.10 -9.90 3.14
CA ILE A 142 12.34 -11.28 3.56
C ILE A 142 11.26 -12.14 2.90
N GLN A 143 11.49 -12.53 1.64
CA GLN A 143 10.86 -13.70 1.05
C GLN A 143 11.51 -14.95 1.67
N ARG A 144 11.08 -15.31 2.87
CA ARG A 144 11.13 -16.68 3.37
C ARG A 144 9.68 -16.96 3.77
N GLU A 145 8.97 -17.88 3.11
CA GLU A 145 9.06 -19.30 3.49
C GLU A 145 8.50 -20.33 2.48
N PHE A 146 8.22 -20.01 1.19
CA PHE A 146 7.51 -21.00 0.32
C PHE A 146 8.18 -21.43 -1.00
N ALA A 147 9.38 -20.98 -1.35
CA ALA A 147 10.08 -21.53 -2.51
C ALA A 147 11.58 -21.56 -2.28
N GLY A 148 12.20 -22.73 -2.43
CA GLY A 148 13.60 -23.03 -2.16
C GLY A 148 14.60 -22.37 -3.11
N ASN A 149 14.43 -21.10 -3.46
CA ASN A 149 15.47 -20.27 -4.07
C ASN A 149 15.30 -18.82 -3.63
N PRO A 150 16.20 -18.26 -2.81
CA PRO A 150 16.15 -16.86 -2.40
C PRO A 150 16.64 -15.99 -3.56
N SER A 151 15.74 -15.59 -4.44
CA SER A 151 15.97 -14.35 -5.20
C SER A 151 15.57 -13.20 -4.27
N GLU A 152 16.54 -12.74 -3.48
CA GLU A 152 16.38 -11.62 -2.57
C GLU A 152 16.10 -10.35 -3.38
N ALA A 153 14.84 -9.99 -3.56
CA ALA A 153 14.48 -8.63 -3.96
C ALA A 153 14.66 -7.72 -2.74
N VAL A 154 15.91 -7.50 -2.31
CA VAL A 154 16.23 -6.49 -1.31
C VAL A 154 15.80 -5.15 -1.87
N ILE A 155 14.81 -4.53 -1.25
CA ILE A 155 14.48 -3.16 -1.57
C ILE A 155 15.42 -2.31 -0.73
N GLU A 156 16.50 -1.89 -1.36
CA GLU A 156 17.39 -0.88 -0.81
C GLU A 156 16.77 0.53 -0.84
N GLU A 157 15.49 0.64 -0.52
CA GLU A 157 14.78 1.90 -0.37
C GLU A 157 14.53 2.12 1.12
N GLU A 158 14.80 3.33 1.58
CA GLU A 158 14.44 3.78 2.91
C GLU A 158 12.92 3.73 3.08
N VAL A 159 12.45 3.39 4.27
CA VAL A 159 11.02 3.15 4.54
C VAL A 159 10.16 4.36 4.18
N ILE A 160 10.46 5.53 4.74
CA ILE A 160 9.65 6.74 4.52
C ILE A 160 9.57 7.10 3.04
N PRO A 161 10.69 7.20 2.28
CA PRO A 161 10.65 7.42 0.84
C PRO A 161 9.82 6.39 0.06
N TYR A 162 9.94 5.11 0.40
CA TYR A 162 9.13 4.06 -0.22
C TYR A 162 7.62 4.27 0.03
N LEU A 163 7.23 4.58 1.27
CA LEU A 163 5.82 4.83 1.63
C LEU A 163 5.29 6.09 0.93
N GLU A 164 6.07 7.17 0.84
CA GLU A 164 5.72 8.38 0.08
C GLU A 164 5.46 8.08 -1.40
N LYS A 165 6.39 7.36 -2.03
CA LYS A 165 6.29 6.95 -3.43
C LYS A 165 5.08 6.06 -3.66
N SER A 166 4.81 5.13 -2.74
CA SER A 166 3.65 4.25 -2.79
C SER A 166 2.33 5.04 -2.69
N LEU A 167 2.23 5.98 -1.75
CA LEU A 167 1.06 6.85 -1.61
C LEU A 167 0.83 7.68 -2.89
N LYS A 168 1.89 8.26 -3.47
CA LYS A 168 1.80 9.02 -4.73
C LYS A 168 1.30 8.13 -5.89
N ARG A 169 1.82 6.90 -6.02
CA ARG A 169 1.39 5.95 -7.04
C ARG A 169 -0.07 5.55 -6.89
N VAL A 170 -0.53 5.27 -5.67
CA VAL A 170 -1.94 4.96 -5.42
C VAL A 170 -2.85 6.16 -5.72
N LYS A 171 -2.48 7.37 -5.25
CA LYS A 171 -3.24 8.59 -5.58
C LYS A 171 -3.36 8.80 -7.10
N ALA A 172 -2.26 8.62 -7.84
CA ALA A 172 -2.25 8.76 -9.30
C ALA A 172 -3.14 7.71 -9.98
N MET A 173 -2.97 6.43 -9.64
CA MET A 173 -3.77 5.32 -10.18
C MET A 173 -5.27 5.51 -9.92
N ILE A 174 -5.66 5.88 -8.70
CA ILE A 174 -7.07 6.14 -8.36
C ILE A 174 -7.62 7.32 -9.17
N LYS A 175 -6.83 8.39 -9.30
CA LYS A 175 -7.21 9.56 -10.11
C LYS A 175 -7.37 9.19 -11.59
N ASP A 176 -6.48 8.36 -12.13
CA ASP A 176 -6.53 7.92 -13.52
C ASP A 176 -7.74 7.02 -13.80
N ILE A 177 -8.09 6.12 -12.87
CA ILE A 177 -9.30 5.31 -12.93
C ILE A 177 -10.56 6.19 -12.90
N ARG A 178 -10.64 7.14 -11.97
CA ARG A 178 -11.78 8.07 -11.88
C ARG A 178 -11.95 8.92 -13.12
N ARG A 179 -10.85 9.44 -13.66
CA ARG A 179 -10.87 10.21 -14.91
C ARG A 179 -11.42 9.41 -16.09
N LYS A 180 -11.22 8.09 -16.13
CA LYS A 180 -11.72 7.21 -17.20
C LYS A 180 -13.21 6.91 -17.06
N GLU A 181 -13.78 7.04 -15.87
CA GLU A 181 -15.19 6.74 -15.61
C GLU A 181 -15.84 7.84 -14.74
N PRO A 182 -16.53 8.82 -15.37
CA PRO A 182 -17.13 9.96 -14.67
C PRO A 182 -18.12 9.60 -13.55
N LEU A 183 -18.75 8.41 -13.58
CA LEU A 183 -19.63 7.96 -12.51
C LEU A 183 -18.90 7.69 -11.18
N LEU A 184 -17.56 7.66 -11.21
CA LEU A 184 -16.70 7.52 -10.03
C LEU A 184 -16.24 8.86 -9.45
N ASP A 185 -16.47 9.97 -10.15
CA ASP A 185 -16.21 11.31 -9.62
C ASP A 185 -17.36 11.68 -8.66
N SER A 186 -17.02 11.76 -7.37
CA SER A 186 -17.93 12.12 -6.27
C SER A 186 -17.47 13.40 -5.59
#